data_AF-A0AAE3GK89-F1
#
_entry.id   AF-A0AAE3GK89-F1
#
_cell.length_a   1.000
_cell.length_b   1.000
_cell.length_c   1.000
_cell.angle_alpha   90.00
_cell.angle_beta   90.00
_cell.angle_gamma   90.00
#
_symmetry.space_group_name_H-M   'P 1'
#
loop_
_entity.id
_entity.type
_entity.pdbx_description
1 polymer ?
#
loop_
_entity_poly.entity_id
_entity_poly.type
_entity_poly.pdbx_seq_one_letter_code
_entity_poly.pdbx_strand_id
1 'polypeptide(L)'
;MSTVPPPPPGVLQVWSDLLCPFAHLALHTLRAARAALPADDPASGVRVEHHVFALELFNGPHPRRGTDTEAVGLGQVAPEAGFRVWGDADDRYPHTVLLAAEAVLAASAQSLAAGEALDAALRTAFWTDSRSIAHRQVILEVAAEAAAAAPESGLDPARLAEALDSGRHRAELTRDHAVASTDAIPTSPTFVLPDGTAVANPGVTVHWEGPWAAGYPVVDEHRPEEVVDLLRRALK
;
A
#
# COMPACT_ATOMS: atom_id res chain seq x y z
N MET A 1 -25.91 -4.15 -1.53
CA MET A 1 -24.45 -4.26 -1.71
C MET A 1 -23.91 -2.85 -1.57
N SER A 2 -23.06 -2.60 -0.58
CA SER A 2 -22.32 -1.34 -0.53
C SER A 2 -21.36 -1.33 -1.72
N THR A 3 -21.29 -0.24 -2.47
CA THR A 3 -20.39 -0.12 -3.62
C THR A 3 -19.51 1.10 -3.42
N VAL A 4 -18.21 0.94 -3.63
CA VAL A 4 -17.28 2.07 -3.67
C VAL A 4 -17.47 2.81 -5.00
N PRO A 5 -17.57 4.15 -5.01
CA PRO A 5 -17.63 4.90 -6.25
C PRO A 5 -16.40 4.62 -7.12
N PRO A 6 -16.57 4.27 -8.41
CA PRO A 6 -15.44 4.01 -9.30
C PRO A 6 -14.62 5.29 -9.50
N PRO A 7 -13.28 5.17 -9.63
CA PRO A 7 -12.44 6.29 -10.02
C PRO A 7 -12.69 6.69 -11.49
N PRO A 8 -12.26 7.90 -11.92
CA PRO A 8 -12.29 8.27 -13.33
C PRO A 8 -11.28 7.43 -14.15
N PRO A 9 -11.45 7.33 -15.48
CA PRO A 9 -10.46 6.71 -16.37
C PRO A 9 -9.05 7.30 -16.17
N GLY A 10 -8.05 6.43 -16.20
CA GLY A 10 -6.64 6.72 -15.90
C GLY A 10 -6.31 6.74 -14.41
N VAL A 11 -7.22 6.32 -13.53
CA VAL A 11 -7.00 6.21 -12.08
C VAL A 11 -7.40 4.83 -11.58
N LEU A 12 -6.55 4.23 -10.75
CA LEU A 12 -6.87 3.04 -9.95
C LEU A 12 -7.01 3.47 -8.48
N GLN A 13 -8.12 3.10 -7.84
CA GLN A 13 -8.18 3.16 -6.38
C GLN A 13 -7.54 1.91 -5.80
N VAL A 14 -6.72 2.07 -4.77
CA VAL A 14 -6.07 0.96 -4.07
C VAL A 14 -6.36 1.06 -2.58
N TRP A 15 -7.14 0.09 -2.10
CA TRP A 15 -7.48 -0.09 -0.70
C TRP A 15 -6.49 -1.07 -0.08
N SER A 16 -5.65 -0.59 0.84
CA SER A 16 -4.59 -1.44 1.40
C SER A 16 -4.12 -1.04 2.79
N ASP A 17 -3.51 -2.00 3.49
CA ASP A 17 -2.69 -1.78 4.67
C ASP A 17 -1.21 -1.61 4.26
N LEU A 18 -0.45 -0.80 5.01
CA LEU A 18 1.00 -0.65 4.83
C LEU A 18 1.77 -1.91 5.26
N LEU A 19 1.25 -2.63 6.27
CA LEU A 19 1.77 -3.91 6.77
C LEU A 19 1.22 -5.12 6.00
N CYS A 20 0.41 -4.92 4.96
CA CYS A 20 -0.02 -6.01 4.08
C CYS A 20 1.09 -6.32 3.05
N PRO A 21 1.67 -7.54 3.06
CA PRO A 21 2.76 -7.90 2.15
C PRO A 21 2.26 -8.09 0.72
N PHE A 22 1.04 -8.60 0.53
CA PHE A 22 0.41 -8.71 -0.78
C PHE A 22 0.22 -7.33 -1.44
N ALA A 23 -0.08 -6.31 -0.65
CA ALA A 23 -0.21 -4.93 -1.13
C ALA A 23 1.14 -4.35 -1.54
N HIS A 24 2.19 -4.61 -0.76
CA HIS A 24 3.56 -4.24 -1.12
C HIS A 24 3.98 -4.85 -2.44
N LEU A 25 3.76 -6.17 -2.61
CA LEU A 25 4.06 -6.88 -3.85
C LEU A 25 3.27 -6.32 -5.03
N ALA A 26 1.93 -6.22 -4.93
CA ALA A 26 1.10 -5.73 -6.02
C ALA A 26 1.45 -4.30 -6.44
N LEU A 27 1.67 -3.38 -5.49
CA LEU A 27 2.07 -2.01 -5.80
C LEU A 27 3.51 -1.92 -6.35
N HIS A 28 4.42 -2.76 -5.88
CA HIS A 28 5.76 -2.89 -6.47
C HIS A 28 5.67 -3.34 -7.93
N THR A 29 4.95 -4.42 -8.21
CA THR A 29 4.75 -4.95 -9.57
C THR A 29 4.08 -3.91 -10.48
N LEU A 30 3.04 -3.22 -9.99
CA LEU A 30 2.35 -2.17 -10.74
C LEU A 30 3.33 -1.04 -11.14
N ARG A 31 4.12 -0.54 -10.18
CA ARG A 31 5.09 0.55 -10.42
C ARG A 31 6.20 0.11 -11.37
N ALA A 32 6.73 -1.09 -11.20
CA ALA A 32 7.76 -1.66 -12.08
C ALA A 32 7.24 -1.82 -13.51
N ALA A 33 6.02 -2.34 -13.67
CA ALA A 33 5.38 -2.48 -14.97
C ALA A 33 5.11 -1.12 -15.62
N ARG A 34 4.61 -0.14 -14.86
CA ARG A 34 4.38 1.23 -15.35
C ARG A 34 5.68 1.89 -15.83
N ALA A 35 6.79 1.67 -15.11
CA ALA A 35 8.11 2.21 -15.46
C ALA A 35 8.75 1.52 -16.69
N ALA A 36 8.36 0.27 -16.99
CA ALA A 36 8.85 -0.47 -18.15
C ALA A 36 8.12 -0.11 -19.46
N LEU A 37 7.00 0.62 -19.39
CA LEU A 37 6.25 1.06 -20.56
C LEU A 37 6.92 2.27 -21.24
N PRO A 38 6.78 2.42 -22.57
CA PRO A 38 7.15 3.65 -23.27
C PRO A 38 6.45 4.87 -22.66
N ALA A 39 7.12 6.02 -22.62
CA ALA A 39 6.58 7.25 -22.01
C ALA A 39 5.35 7.81 -22.74
N ASP A 40 5.17 7.47 -24.03
CA ASP A 40 3.99 7.82 -24.83
C ASP A 40 2.86 6.80 -24.71
N ASP A 41 3.09 5.67 -24.02
CA ASP A 41 2.06 4.70 -23.75
C ASP A 41 1.07 5.25 -22.70
N PRO A 42 -0.24 5.36 -22.98
CA PRO A 42 -1.21 5.90 -22.04
C PRO A 42 -1.25 5.15 -20.69
N ALA A 43 -0.93 3.85 -20.68
CA ALA A 43 -0.91 3.06 -19.45
C ALA A 43 0.25 3.45 -18.52
N SER A 44 1.31 4.08 -19.04
CA SER A 44 2.39 4.65 -18.22
C SER A 44 1.91 5.85 -17.37
N GLY A 45 0.82 6.51 -17.78
CA GLY A 45 0.22 7.66 -17.10
C GLY A 45 -0.89 7.32 -16.11
N VAL A 46 -1.14 6.04 -15.83
CA VAL A 46 -2.15 5.62 -14.85
C VAL A 46 -1.72 6.03 -13.45
N ARG A 47 -2.62 6.70 -12.72
CA ARG A 47 -2.40 7.23 -11.37
C ARG A 47 -3.04 6.34 -10.33
N VAL A 48 -2.52 6.37 -9.11
CA VAL A 48 -3.04 5.61 -7.98
C VAL A 48 -3.69 6.55 -6.96
N GLU A 49 -4.93 6.25 -6.58
CA GLU A 49 -5.64 6.87 -5.45
C GLU A 49 -5.61 5.89 -4.27
N HIS A 50 -4.88 6.25 -3.22
CA HIS A 50 -4.75 5.40 -2.03
C HIS A 50 -5.93 5.59 -1.08
N HIS A 51 -6.52 4.46 -0.69
CA HIS A 51 -7.46 4.33 0.42
C HIS A 51 -6.92 3.35 1.46
N VAL A 52 -7.35 3.54 2.70
CA VAL A 52 -6.82 2.80 3.85
C VAL A 52 -7.67 1.59 4.17
N PHE A 53 -7.08 0.40 4.06
CA PHE A 53 -7.61 -0.83 4.63
C PHE A 53 -6.79 -1.15 5.88
N ALA A 54 -6.97 -0.38 6.96
CA ALA A 54 -6.21 -0.56 8.19
C ALA A 54 -6.70 -1.81 8.94
N LEU A 55 -6.05 -2.96 8.70
CA LEU A 55 -6.33 -4.25 9.34
C LEU A 55 -6.27 -4.14 10.88
N GLU A 56 -5.48 -3.18 11.41
CA GLU A 56 -5.42 -2.83 12.84
C GLU A 56 -6.79 -2.43 13.42
N LEU A 57 -7.64 -1.76 12.63
CA LEU A 57 -8.96 -1.32 13.08
C LEU A 57 -9.99 -2.46 13.14
N PHE A 58 -9.73 -3.57 12.43
CA PHE A 58 -10.57 -4.77 12.46
C PHE A 58 -10.16 -5.71 13.58
N ASN A 59 -8.86 -5.95 13.73
CA ASN A 59 -8.33 -7.08 14.49
C ASN A 59 -7.40 -6.68 15.65
N GLY A 60 -7.12 -5.38 15.82
CA GLY A 60 -6.07 -4.88 16.71
C GLY A 60 -4.68 -4.94 16.06
N PRO A 61 -3.62 -4.56 16.81
CA PRO A 61 -2.24 -4.49 16.31
C PRO A 61 -1.79 -5.72 15.53
N HIS A 62 -1.13 -5.53 14.38
CA HIS A 62 -0.60 -6.64 13.61
C HIS A 62 0.52 -7.37 14.36
N PRO A 63 0.46 -8.70 14.43
CA PRO A 63 1.54 -9.46 15.03
C PRO A 63 2.74 -9.51 14.09
N ARG A 64 3.90 -9.03 14.56
CA ARG A 64 5.19 -9.12 13.86
C ARG A 64 5.43 -10.51 13.25
N ARG A 65 5.13 -11.57 14.01
CA ARG A 65 5.35 -12.96 13.57
C ARG A 65 4.63 -13.28 12.27
N GLY A 66 3.37 -12.85 12.12
CA GLY A 66 2.63 -13.05 10.87
C GLY A 66 3.30 -12.32 9.72
N THR A 67 3.57 -11.03 9.90
CA THR A 67 4.22 -10.18 8.91
C THR A 67 5.60 -10.72 8.46
N ASP A 68 6.41 -11.20 9.39
CA ASP A 68 7.73 -11.80 9.09
C ASP A 68 7.59 -13.10 8.27
N THR A 69 6.62 -13.97 8.60
CA THR A 69 6.39 -15.21 7.82
C THR A 69 5.89 -14.93 6.41
N GLU A 70 5.01 -13.93 6.25
CA GLU A 70 4.51 -13.54 4.93
C GLU A 70 5.60 -12.86 4.08
N ALA A 71 6.48 -12.05 4.70
CA ALA A 71 7.63 -11.46 4.03
C ALA A 71 8.55 -12.53 3.43
N VAL A 72 8.82 -13.61 4.18
CA VAL A 72 9.61 -14.74 3.69
C VAL A 72 8.88 -15.47 2.56
N GLY A 73 7.58 -15.76 2.73
CA GLY A 73 6.79 -16.46 1.72
C GLY A 73 6.74 -15.73 0.38
N LEU A 74 6.43 -14.43 0.38
CA LEU A 74 6.39 -13.63 -0.85
C LEU A 74 7.78 -13.29 -1.38
N GLY A 75 8.76 -13.07 -0.51
CA GLY A 75 10.15 -12.80 -0.91
C GLY A 75 10.80 -13.94 -1.69
N GLN A 76 10.32 -15.18 -1.53
CA GLN A 76 10.79 -16.32 -2.32
C GLN A 76 10.33 -16.28 -3.78
N VAL A 77 9.14 -15.75 -4.06
CA VAL A 77 8.57 -15.70 -5.42
C VAL A 77 8.82 -14.36 -6.13
N ALA A 78 9.06 -13.29 -5.37
CA ALA A 78 9.31 -11.95 -5.89
C ALA A 78 10.50 -11.28 -5.14
N PRO A 79 11.73 -11.79 -5.31
CA PRO A 79 12.91 -11.25 -4.62
C PRO A 79 13.18 -9.76 -4.95
N GLU A 80 12.76 -9.29 -6.12
CA GLU A 80 12.85 -7.89 -6.55
C GLU A 80 12.01 -6.93 -5.69
N ALA A 81 10.97 -7.42 -4.99
CA ALA A 81 10.17 -6.62 -4.07
C ALA A 81 10.94 -6.25 -2.78
N GLY A 82 12.12 -6.84 -2.56
CA GLY A 82 13.07 -6.40 -1.53
C GLY A 82 12.64 -6.69 -0.09
N PHE A 83 11.74 -7.66 0.10
CA PHE A 83 11.31 -8.09 1.44
C PHE A 83 12.52 -8.49 2.30
N ARG A 84 12.54 -7.99 3.53
CA ARG A 84 13.44 -8.43 4.59
C ARG A 84 12.62 -8.74 5.83
N VAL A 85 13.05 -9.78 6.56
CA VAL A 85 12.58 -10.00 7.93
C VAL A 85 13.02 -8.81 8.78
N TRP A 86 12.16 -8.36 9.70
CA TRP A 86 12.48 -7.22 10.56
C TRP A 86 13.82 -7.44 11.28
N GLY A 87 14.78 -6.57 11.00
CA GLY A 87 16.16 -6.69 11.46
C GLY A 87 16.50 -5.85 12.69
N ASP A 88 15.58 -5.00 13.14
CA ASP A 88 15.79 -4.11 14.27
C ASP A 88 15.29 -4.72 15.60
N ALA A 89 15.55 -4.03 16.71
CA ALA A 89 15.07 -4.37 18.04
C ALA A 89 13.53 -4.49 18.08
N ASP A 90 13.04 -5.43 18.87
CA ASP A 90 11.61 -5.76 18.98
C ASP A 90 10.76 -4.56 19.39
N ASP A 91 11.26 -3.75 20.31
CA ASP A 91 10.59 -2.56 20.82
C ASP A 91 10.49 -1.41 19.79
N ARG A 92 11.22 -1.51 18.68
CA ARG A 92 11.13 -0.59 17.55
C ARG A 92 10.13 -1.04 16.48
N TYR A 93 9.58 -2.25 16.55
CA TYR A 93 8.61 -2.72 15.56
C TYR A 93 7.35 -1.82 15.55
N PRO A 94 6.84 -1.40 14.37
CA PRO A 94 5.67 -0.54 14.30
C PRO A 94 4.40 -1.35 14.59
N HIS A 95 4.05 -1.48 15.87
CA HIS A 95 2.82 -2.15 16.33
C HIS A 95 1.53 -1.42 15.90
N THR A 96 1.65 -0.21 15.36
CA THR A 96 0.58 0.52 14.70
C THR A 96 1.13 1.22 13.47
N VAL A 97 0.29 1.36 12.43
CA VAL A 97 0.61 2.13 11.22
C VAL A 97 -0.44 3.20 10.90
N LEU A 98 -1.35 3.49 11.83
CA LEU A 98 -2.43 4.46 11.58
C LEU A 98 -1.91 5.87 11.27
N LEU A 99 -0.83 6.31 11.91
CA LEU A 99 -0.21 7.61 11.62
C LEU A 99 0.45 7.63 10.23
N ALA A 100 1.07 6.54 9.81
CA ALA A 100 1.64 6.41 8.47
C ALA A 100 0.54 6.34 7.40
N ALA A 101 -0.57 5.65 7.67
CA ALA A 101 -1.73 5.62 6.80
C ALA A 101 -2.37 7.02 6.68
N GLU A 102 -2.50 7.77 7.79
CA GLU A 102 -2.92 9.18 7.77
C GLU A 102 -1.97 10.04 6.91
N ALA A 103 -0.66 9.78 6.99
CA ALA A 103 0.33 10.50 6.20
C ALA A 103 0.15 10.26 4.68
N VAL A 104 -0.13 9.02 4.27
CA VAL A 104 -0.44 8.71 2.85
C VAL A 104 -1.67 9.48 2.39
N LEU A 105 -2.75 9.52 3.18
CA LEU A 105 -3.95 10.31 2.86
C LEU A 105 -3.66 11.81 2.76
N ALA A 106 -2.88 12.34 3.71
CA ALA A 106 -2.45 13.73 3.71
C ALA A 106 -1.57 14.08 2.49
N ALA A 107 -0.72 13.16 2.04
CA ALA A 107 0.07 13.31 0.82
C ALA A 107 -0.83 13.22 -0.44
N SER A 108 -1.77 12.29 -0.49
CA SER A 108 -2.78 12.19 -1.55
C SER A 108 -3.60 13.47 -1.72
N ALA A 109 -3.88 14.18 -0.63
CA ALA A 109 -4.55 15.48 -0.65
C ALA A 109 -3.69 16.62 -1.25
N GLN A 110 -2.37 16.44 -1.36
CA GLN A 110 -1.49 17.33 -2.12
C GLN A 110 -1.54 16.99 -3.61
N SER A 111 -1.39 15.71 -3.95
CA SER A 111 -1.60 15.14 -5.28
C SER A 111 -1.62 13.61 -5.20
N LEU A 112 -2.22 12.93 -6.18
CA LEU A 112 -2.15 11.46 -6.27
C LEU A 112 -0.70 10.95 -6.37
N ALA A 113 0.15 11.69 -7.09
CA ALA A 113 1.56 11.35 -7.23
C ALA A 113 2.33 11.48 -5.90
N ALA A 114 2.00 12.47 -5.06
CA ALA A 114 2.57 12.63 -3.74
C ALA A 114 2.12 11.51 -2.79
N GLY A 115 0.84 11.13 -2.84
CA GLY A 115 0.31 9.96 -2.12
C GLY A 115 1.03 8.67 -2.49
N GLU A 116 1.17 8.41 -3.79
CA GLU A 116 1.85 7.23 -4.31
C GLU A 116 3.37 7.21 -3.98
N ALA A 117 4.04 8.36 -4.06
CA ALA A 117 5.46 8.48 -3.69
C ALA A 117 5.67 8.19 -2.21
N LEU A 118 4.81 8.72 -1.33
CA LEU A 118 4.93 8.50 0.11
C LEU A 118 4.57 7.04 0.49
N ASP A 119 3.50 6.45 -0.07
CA ASP A 119 3.17 5.04 0.16
C ASP A 119 4.35 4.13 -0.25
N ALA A 120 4.92 4.34 -1.44
CA ALA A 120 6.07 3.60 -1.92
C ALA A 120 7.24 3.67 -0.94
N ALA A 121 7.58 4.88 -0.50
CA ALA A 121 8.70 5.13 0.39
C ALA A 121 8.48 4.54 1.80
N LEU A 122 7.27 4.65 2.36
CA LEU A 122 6.93 4.06 3.66
C LEU A 122 6.98 2.54 3.63
N ARG A 123 6.52 1.94 2.52
CA ARG A 123 6.63 0.50 2.32
C ARG A 123 8.08 0.05 2.23
N THR A 124 8.93 0.73 1.46
CA THR A 124 10.37 0.44 1.44
C THR A 124 11.01 0.60 2.82
N ALA A 125 10.70 1.69 3.52
CA ALA A 125 11.19 1.96 4.85
C ALA A 125 10.87 0.81 5.84
N PHE A 126 9.66 0.27 5.78
CA PHE A 126 9.25 -0.87 6.60
C PHE A 126 9.80 -2.21 6.09
N TRP A 127 9.40 -2.62 4.88
CA TRP A 127 9.62 -3.96 4.33
C TRP A 127 11.07 -4.25 3.96
N THR A 128 11.89 -3.22 3.72
CA THR A 128 13.27 -3.37 3.30
C THR A 128 14.26 -2.84 4.33
N ASP A 129 13.94 -1.73 4.99
CA ASP A 129 14.92 -1.02 5.83
C ASP A 129 14.70 -1.19 7.35
N SER A 130 13.65 -1.90 7.77
CA SER A 130 13.30 -2.07 9.20
C SER A 130 13.17 -0.73 9.94
N ARG A 131 12.61 0.30 9.28
CA ARG A 131 12.30 1.59 9.90
C ARG A 131 10.91 1.56 10.52
N SER A 132 10.80 2.08 11.73
CA SER A 132 9.53 2.12 12.46
C SER A 132 8.64 3.24 11.96
N ILE A 133 7.79 2.92 10.98
CA ILE A 133 6.81 3.86 10.41
C ILE A 133 5.65 4.19 11.37
N ALA A 134 5.69 3.75 12.63
CA ALA A 134 4.78 4.22 13.68
C ALA A 134 5.13 5.63 14.18
N HIS A 135 6.39 6.07 14.01
CA HIS A 135 6.89 7.31 14.58
C HIS A 135 6.80 8.46 13.58
N ARG A 136 6.18 9.57 14.01
CA ARG A 136 6.08 10.82 13.24
C ARG A 136 7.41 11.25 12.62
N GLN A 137 8.48 11.22 13.40
CA GLN A 137 9.81 11.64 12.94
C GLN A 137 10.30 10.78 11.77
N VAL A 138 10.14 9.45 11.87
CA VAL A 138 10.51 8.51 10.79
C VAL A 138 9.65 8.77 9.54
N ILE A 139 8.35 8.99 9.70
CA ILE A 139 7.44 9.30 8.58
C ILE A 139 7.90 10.56 7.84
N LEU A 140 8.28 11.62 8.56
CA LEU A 140 8.73 12.88 7.95
C LEU A 140 10.11 12.77 7.30
N GLU A 141 11.02 11.98 7.86
CA GLU A 141 12.30 11.66 7.22
C GLU A 141 12.08 10.91 5.90
N VAL A 142 11.24 9.87 5.91
CA VAL A 142 10.84 9.12 4.70
C VAL A 142 10.19 10.04 3.67
N ALA A 143 9.32 10.96 4.10
CA ALA A 143 8.69 11.92 3.20
C ALA A 143 9.70 12.90 2.57
N ALA A 144 10.69 13.37 3.33
CA ALA A 144 11.74 14.24 2.81
C ALA A 144 12.64 13.51 1.81
N GLU A 145 13.01 12.25 2.10
CA GLU A 145 13.75 11.39 1.18
C GLU A 145 12.96 11.14 -0.11
N ALA A 146 11.67 10.83 0.00
CA ALA A 146 10.78 10.61 -1.15
C ALA A 146 10.62 11.87 -2.01
N ALA A 147 10.41 13.03 -1.39
CA ALA A 147 10.30 14.31 -2.09
C ALA A 147 11.60 14.67 -2.83
N ALA A 148 12.76 14.34 -2.26
CA ALA A 148 14.05 14.54 -2.92
C ALA A 148 14.28 13.56 -4.08
N ALA A 149 13.81 12.31 -3.96
CA ALA A 149 13.97 11.28 -4.98
C ALA A 149 13.00 11.44 -6.16
N ALA A 150 11.81 11.98 -5.93
CA ALA A 150 10.75 12.16 -6.92
C ALA A 150 10.15 13.58 -6.84
N PRO A 151 10.91 14.64 -7.18
CA PRO A 151 10.45 16.02 -7.07
C PRO A 151 9.19 16.32 -7.90
N GLU A 152 8.98 15.58 -9.00
CA GLU A 152 7.80 15.66 -9.85
C GLU A 152 6.50 15.19 -9.18
N SER A 153 6.60 14.44 -8.08
CA SER A 153 5.42 14.04 -7.28
C SER A 153 4.71 15.23 -6.64
N GLY A 154 5.47 16.32 -6.39
CA GLY A 154 4.99 17.49 -5.68
C GLY A 154 4.77 17.26 -4.18
N LEU A 155 5.30 16.17 -3.60
CA LEU A 155 5.25 15.92 -2.17
C LEU A 155 5.99 17.02 -1.42
N ASP A 156 5.28 17.73 -0.55
CA ASP A 156 5.81 18.76 0.34
C ASP A 156 5.85 18.23 1.79
N PRO A 157 7.06 17.94 2.33
CA PRO A 157 7.21 17.45 3.69
C PRO A 157 6.75 18.44 4.77
N ALA A 158 6.83 19.75 4.53
CA ALA A 158 6.39 20.75 5.49
C ALA A 158 4.86 20.77 5.58
N ARG A 159 4.17 20.74 4.44
CA ARG A 159 2.70 20.61 4.40
C ARG A 159 2.22 19.28 4.99
N LEU A 160 2.98 18.20 4.78
CA LEU A 160 2.70 16.91 5.41
C LEU A 160 2.82 16.98 6.94
N ALA A 161 3.87 17.63 7.45
CA ALA A 161 4.05 17.83 8.89
C ALA A 161 2.89 18.62 9.51
N GLU A 162 2.46 19.72 8.89
CA GLU A 162 1.29 20.50 9.34
C GLU A 162 0.00 19.66 9.34
N ALA A 163 -0.19 18.81 8.32
CA ALA A 163 -1.35 17.94 8.21
C ALA A 163 -1.39 16.88 9.33
N LEU A 164 -0.24 16.27 9.65
CA LEU A 164 -0.11 15.31 10.75
C LEU A 164 -0.28 15.97 12.12
N ASP A 165 0.27 17.17 12.31
CA ASP A 165 0.18 17.90 13.58
C ASP A 165 -1.24 18.35 13.88
N SER A 166 -2.00 18.71 12.85
CA SER A 166 -3.42 19.06 12.98
C SER A 166 -4.35 17.85 13.03
N GLY A 167 -3.88 16.66 12.64
CA GLY A 167 -4.67 15.43 12.56
C GLY A 167 -5.84 15.52 11.56
N ARG A 168 -5.75 16.40 10.57
CA ARG A 168 -6.90 16.80 9.74
C ARG A 168 -7.41 15.70 8.81
N HIS A 169 -6.59 14.67 8.57
CA HIS A 169 -6.94 13.50 7.76
C HIS A 169 -7.28 12.28 8.62
N ARG A 170 -7.19 12.35 9.96
CA ARG A 170 -7.57 11.24 10.86
C ARG A 170 -8.99 10.73 10.64
N ALA A 171 -9.93 11.64 10.36
CA ALA A 171 -11.33 11.27 10.09
C ALA A 171 -11.51 10.48 8.79
N GLU A 172 -10.58 10.59 7.83
CA GLU A 172 -10.58 9.80 6.60
C GLU A 172 -10.31 8.33 6.89
N LEU A 173 -9.42 8.01 7.82
CA LEU A 173 -9.18 6.62 8.25
C LEU A 173 -10.46 5.94 8.73
N THR A 174 -11.27 6.64 9.53
CA THR A 174 -12.53 6.09 10.03
C THR A 174 -13.57 5.95 8.91
N ARG A 175 -13.57 6.86 7.93
CA ARG A 175 -14.46 6.75 6.77
C ARG A 175 -14.08 5.58 5.88
N ASP A 176 -12.80 5.43 5.58
CA ASP A 176 -12.30 4.29 4.80
C ASP A 176 -12.58 2.98 5.52
N HIS A 177 -12.32 2.91 6.84
CA HIS A 177 -12.66 1.73 7.65
C HIS A 177 -14.15 1.38 7.61
N ALA A 178 -15.05 2.37 7.64
CA ALA A 178 -16.49 2.13 7.55
C ALA A 178 -16.89 1.51 6.19
N VAL A 179 -16.22 1.90 5.10
CA VAL A 179 -16.41 1.29 3.78
C VAL A 179 -15.81 -0.12 3.74
N ALA A 180 -14.59 -0.26 4.23
CA ALA A 180 -13.84 -1.51 4.27
C ALA A 180 -14.45 -2.57 5.21
N SER A 181 -15.32 -2.16 6.13
CA SER A 181 -16.15 -3.04 6.97
C SER A 181 -17.37 -3.64 6.24
N THR A 182 -17.50 -3.36 4.94
CA THR A 182 -18.57 -3.91 4.09
C THR A 182 -17.99 -4.84 3.03
N ASP A 183 -18.85 -5.60 2.36
CA ASP A 183 -18.43 -6.49 1.26
C ASP A 183 -17.89 -5.74 0.02
N ALA A 184 -17.89 -4.39 0.02
CA ALA A 184 -17.39 -3.59 -1.09
C ALA A 184 -15.88 -3.75 -1.28
N ILE A 185 -15.13 -3.92 -0.18
CA ILE A 185 -13.67 -4.05 -0.15
C ILE A 185 -13.34 -5.27 0.71
N PRO A 186 -13.17 -6.46 0.11
CA PRO A 186 -13.12 -7.71 0.87
C PRO A 186 -11.76 -7.97 1.55
N THR A 187 -10.68 -7.33 1.10
CA THR A 187 -9.32 -7.57 1.63
C THR A 187 -8.35 -6.45 1.25
N SER A 188 -7.16 -6.48 1.85
CA SER A 188 -5.97 -5.75 1.37
C SER A 188 -5.05 -6.68 0.56
N PRO A 189 -4.55 -6.26 -0.61
CA PRO A 189 -5.03 -5.12 -1.39
C PRO A 189 -6.33 -5.43 -2.15
N THR A 190 -7.17 -4.41 -2.34
CA THR A 190 -8.24 -4.40 -3.34
C THR A 190 -8.05 -3.22 -4.29
N PHE A 191 -8.06 -3.49 -5.59
CA PHE A 191 -8.00 -2.48 -6.66
C PHE A 191 -9.40 -2.22 -7.19
N VAL A 192 -9.87 -0.98 -7.17
CA VAL A 192 -11.14 -0.58 -7.80
C VAL A 192 -10.85 0.15 -9.11
N LEU A 193 -11.49 -0.32 -10.18
CA LEU A 193 -11.30 0.14 -11.55
C LEU A 193 -12.40 1.14 -11.97
N PRO A 194 -12.18 1.94 -13.03
CA PRO A 194 -13.18 2.89 -13.51
C PRO A 194 -14.48 2.26 -14.00
N ASP A 195 -14.45 1.00 -14.43
CA ASP A 195 -15.63 0.21 -14.78
C ASP A 195 -16.44 -0.28 -13.56
N GLY A 196 -15.98 0.02 -12.35
CA GLY A 196 -16.59 -0.39 -11.07
C GLY A 196 -16.17 -1.78 -10.58
N THR A 197 -15.32 -2.50 -11.32
CA THR A 197 -14.80 -3.79 -10.88
C THR A 197 -13.87 -3.61 -9.69
N ALA A 198 -14.03 -4.45 -8.66
CA ALA A 198 -13.08 -4.59 -7.56
C ALA A 198 -12.27 -5.90 -7.74
N VAL A 199 -10.95 -5.81 -7.75
CA VAL A 199 -10.03 -6.96 -7.87
C VAL A 199 -9.23 -7.08 -6.58
N ALA A 200 -9.49 -8.16 -5.84
CA ALA A 200 -8.78 -8.51 -4.61
C ALA A 200 -7.52 -9.33 -4.92
N ASN A 201 -6.40 -9.03 -4.26
CA ASN A 201 -5.13 -9.78 -4.35
C ASN A 201 -4.72 -10.16 -5.79
N PRO A 202 -4.65 -9.21 -6.75
CA PRO A 202 -4.33 -9.53 -8.13
C PRO A 202 -2.97 -10.23 -8.27
N GLY A 203 -2.90 -11.29 -9.07
CA GLY A 203 -1.65 -11.94 -9.45
C GLY A 203 -0.97 -12.80 -8.38
N VAL A 204 -1.61 -13.04 -7.22
CA VAL A 204 -1.10 -13.98 -6.21
C VAL A 204 -2.24 -14.76 -5.57
N THR A 205 -2.09 -16.09 -5.51
CA THR A 205 -2.93 -16.94 -4.67
C THR A 205 -2.07 -17.74 -3.69
N VAL A 206 -2.60 -17.95 -2.49
CA VAL A 206 -1.92 -18.66 -1.41
C VAL A 206 -2.88 -19.55 -0.66
N HIS A 207 -2.33 -20.60 -0.05
CA HIS A 207 -2.92 -21.28 1.09
C HIS A 207 -2.04 -21.10 2.32
N TRP A 208 -2.63 -21.30 3.50
CA TRP A 208 -1.91 -21.21 4.78
C TRP A 208 -1.56 -22.59 5.30
N GLU A 209 -0.28 -22.80 5.61
CA GLU A 209 0.19 -23.94 6.39
C GLU A 209 0.22 -23.57 7.86
N GLY A 210 -0.73 -24.10 8.63
CA GLY A 210 -0.96 -23.77 10.04
C GLY A 210 -1.86 -22.54 10.26
N PRO A 211 -2.12 -22.15 11.53
CA PRO A 211 -3.00 -21.02 11.85
C PRO A 211 -2.43 -19.68 11.39
N TRP A 212 -3.28 -18.73 11.01
CA TRP A 212 -2.86 -17.37 10.70
C TRP A 212 -2.02 -16.75 11.83
N ALA A 213 -0.95 -16.03 11.47
CA ALA A 213 0.05 -15.44 12.37
C ALA A 213 0.86 -16.41 13.26
N ALA A 214 0.71 -17.73 13.07
CA ALA A 214 1.56 -18.77 13.67
C ALA A 214 2.14 -19.75 12.63
N GLY A 215 1.45 -19.89 11.50
CA GLY A 215 1.87 -20.59 10.29
C GLY A 215 2.49 -19.63 9.27
N TYR A 216 2.51 -20.04 8.00
CA TYR A 216 3.07 -19.24 6.90
C TYR A 216 2.26 -19.45 5.61
N PRO A 217 2.19 -18.44 4.72
CA PRO A 217 1.58 -18.62 3.42
C PRO A 217 2.49 -19.43 2.51
N VAL A 218 1.90 -20.32 1.73
CA VAL A 218 2.54 -20.99 0.60
C VAL A 218 1.92 -20.41 -0.67
N VAL A 219 2.77 -19.88 -1.55
CA VAL A 219 2.32 -19.32 -2.83
C VAL A 219 2.00 -20.46 -3.78
N ASP A 220 0.72 -20.60 -4.13
CA ASP A 220 0.24 -21.57 -5.11
C ASP A 220 0.50 -21.07 -6.53
N GLU A 221 0.26 -19.78 -6.74
CA GLU A 221 0.38 -19.16 -8.04
C GLU A 221 0.83 -17.70 -7.92
N HIS A 222 1.77 -17.31 -8.76
CA HIS A 222 2.23 -15.93 -8.91
C HIS A 222 2.19 -15.54 -10.40
N ARG A 223 1.28 -14.63 -10.73
CA ARG A 223 0.96 -14.12 -12.06
C ARG A 223 1.05 -12.59 -12.09
N PRO A 224 2.27 -12.02 -12.11
CA PRO A 224 2.46 -10.58 -12.09
C PRO A 224 1.77 -9.87 -13.27
N GLU A 225 1.56 -10.56 -14.40
CA GLU A 225 0.82 -10.05 -15.55
C GLU A 225 -0.61 -9.62 -15.23
N GLU A 226 -1.28 -10.23 -14.24
CA GLU A 226 -2.63 -9.82 -13.84
C GLU A 226 -2.64 -8.43 -13.20
N VAL A 227 -1.56 -8.06 -12.50
CA VAL A 227 -1.35 -6.70 -11.97
C VAL A 227 -1.07 -5.73 -13.11
N VAL A 228 -0.25 -6.14 -14.09
CA VAL A 228 0.07 -5.31 -15.27
C VAL A 228 -1.19 -5.00 -16.08
N ASP A 229 -2.08 -5.97 -16.24
CA ASP A 229 -3.33 -5.81 -16.98
C ASP A 229 -4.25 -4.74 -16.36
N LEU A 230 -4.13 -4.47 -15.05
CA LEU A 230 -4.88 -3.40 -14.39
C LEU A 230 -4.57 -2.02 -14.99
N LEU A 231 -3.32 -1.77 -15.42
CA LEU A 231 -2.94 -0.50 -16.06
C LEU A 231 -3.74 -0.26 -17.35
N ARG A 232 -3.93 -1.31 -18.16
CA ARG A 232 -4.70 -1.23 -19.41
C ARG A 232 -6.18 -1.07 -19.14
N ARG A 233 -6.69 -1.79 -18.14
CA ARG A 233 -8.10 -1.73 -17.75
C ARG A 233 -8.46 -0.39 -17.13
N ALA A 234 -7.53 0.27 -16.42
CA ALA A 234 -7.73 1.60 -15.86
C ALA A 234 -7.99 2.68 -16.92
N LEU A 235 -7.68 2.44 -18.20
CA LEU A 235 -7.90 3.43 -19.27
C LEU A 235 -9.34 3.45 -19.79
N LYS A 236 -10.17 2.48 -19.40
CA LYS A 236 -11.55 2.29 -19.87
C LYS A 236 -12.51 2.57 -18.73
#